data_AF-A0A8B6DS73-F1
#
_entry.id   AF-A0A8B6DS73-F1
#
_cell.length_a   1.000
_cell.length_b   1.000
_cell.length_c   1.000
_cell.angle_alpha   90.00
_cell.angle_beta   90.00
_cell.angle_gamma   90.00
#
_symmetry.space_group_name_H-M   'P 1'
#
loop_
_entity.id
_entity.type
_entity.pdbx_description
1 polymer ?
#
loop_
_entity_poly.entity_id
_entity_poly.type
_entity_poly.pdbx_seq_one_letter_code
_entity_poly.pdbx_strand_id
1 'polypeptide(L)'
;MEKSFLHFDGTGTDKINWFSQEDLLNSSYSDLKTASPDVNGYHFAVEGYSRVRRRFFVSKSFGGCSEDFGWLLVSGGFDGACSYEPANTLTILYSTGYMAMKFEELKSSTCQPLTSQADNCSTPVQLASYIYCYRLCNKSSSETNLQEKIQKLKKELSVSERDTSKYRRSLTSARDDRYSSKTIGLVGALGIALVVGFIVTLDSVKICQKCSKINKVTTENTACSNEMQKRKSTTRKGMNKDI
;
A
#
# COMPACT_ATOMS: atom_id res chain seq x y z
N MET A 1 -15.89 2.37 7.84
CA MET A 1 -15.78 1.23 8.77
C MET A 1 -15.67 -0.04 7.94
N GLU A 2 -14.69 -0.89 8.22
CA GLU A 2 -14.57 -2.21 7.60
C GLU A 2 -15.67 -3.13 8.17
N LYS A 3 -16.33 -3.90 7.28
CA LYS A 3 -17.50 -4.72 7.64
C LYS A 3 -17.12 -6.12 8.13
N SER A 4 -16.06 -6.70 7.58
CA SER A 4 -15.47 -7.99 8.00
C SER A 4 -13.99 -8.02 7.61
N PHE A 5 -13.10 -8.53 8.48
CA PHE A 5 -11.66 -8.60 8.23
C PHE A 5 -10.98 -9.79 8.95
N LEU A 6 -9.83 -10.20 8.42
CA LEU A 6 -8.88 -11.15 8.98
C LEU A 6 -7.47 -10.58 8.80
N HIS A 7 -6.72 -10.40 9.88
CA HIS A 7 -5.31 -9.97 9.81
C HIS A 7 -4.39 -11.12 10.17
N PHE A 8 -3.39 -11.33 9.34
CA PHE A 8 -2.42 -12.42 9.46
C PHE A 8 -1.01 -11.88 9.65
N ASP A 9 -0.18 -12.63 10.37
CA ASP A 9 1.27 -12.47 10.36
C ASP A 9 1.86 -13.30 9.22
N GLY A 10 2.44 -12.64 8.23
CA GLY A 10 3.08 -13.30 7.09
C GLY A 10 4.56 -13.64 7.32
N THR A 11 5.08 -13.45 8.53
CA THR A 11 6.52 -13.57 8.78
C THR A 11 6.95 -15.03 8.80
N GLY A 12 7.83 -15.43 7.88
CA GLY A 12 8.34 -16.81 7.81
C GLY A 12 7.40 -17.81 7.15
N THR A 13 6.27 -17.35 6.61
CA THR A 13 5.30 -18.16 5.87
C THR A 13 5.60 -18.17 4.36
N ASP A 14 5.03 -19.13 3.65
CA ASP A 14 5.07 -19.26 2.20
C ASP A 14 3.78 -18.73 1.54
N LYS A 15 3.62 -18.96 0.24
CA LYS A 15 2.46 -18.47 -0.53
C LYS A 15 1.12 -19.15 -0.21
N ILE A 16 1.13 -20.24 0.55
CA ILE A 16 -0.04 -21.09 0.87
C ILE A 16 -0.31 -21.16 2.38
N ASN A 17 0.71 -21.33 3.22
CA ASN A 17 0.52 -21.59 4.65
C ASN A 17 0.24 -20.31 5.48
N TRP A 18 0.51 -19.11 4.95
CA TRP A 18 0.21 -17.84 5.62
C TRP A 18 -1.27 -17.66 6.00
N PHE A 19 -2.16 -18.37 5.33
CA PHE A 19 -3.60 -18.35 5.59
C PHE A 19 -3.97 -19.53 6.50
N SER A 20 -3.68 -19.36 7.78
CA SER A 20 -3.86 -20.37 8.81
C SER A 20 -4.47 -19.72 10.06
N GLN A 21 -5.04 -20.54 10.94
CA GLN A 21 -5.54 -20.04 12.22
C GLN A 21 -4.37 -19.60 13.14
N GLU A 22 -3.21 -20.26 13.02
CA GLU A 22 -2.01 -19.97 13.82
C GLU A 22 -1.41 -18.59 13.50
N ASP A 23 -1.44 -18.18 12.23
CA ASP A 23 -0.93 -16.89 11.80
C ASP A 23 -1.96 -15.75 11.99
N LEU A 24 -3.18 -16.05 12.48
CA LEU A 24 -4.25 -15.07 12.63
C LEU A 24 -4.03 -14.14 13.84
N LEU A 25 -3.62 -12.90 13.58
CA LEU A 25 -3.41 -11.86 14.58
C LEU A 25 -4.73 -11.33 15.16
N ASN A 26 -5.72 -11.01 14.34
CA ASN A 26 -7.07 -10.65 14.78
C ASN A 26 -8.10 -10.79 13.65
N SER A 27 -9.38 -10.74 14.02
CA SER A 27 -10.51 -10.88 13.10
C SER A 27 -11.70 -10.07 13.57
N SER A 28 -12.62 -9.76 12.64
CA SER A 28 -13.95 -9.24 12.97
C SER A 28 -14.87 -10.29 13.62
N TYR A 29 -14.52 -11.58 13.51
CA TYR A 29 -15.29 -12.69 14.04
C TYR A 29 -14.81 -13.07 15.44
N SER A 30 -15.74 -13.14 16.41
CA SER A 30 -15.42 -13.38 17.82
C SER A 30 -15.15 -14.85 18.15
N ASP A 31 -15.70 -15.78 17.36
CA ASP A 31 -15.57 -17.22 17.58
C ASP A 31 -14.55 -17.90 16.66
N LEU A 32 -13.88 -17.17 15.78
CA LEU A 32 -12.96 -17.74 14.81
C LEU A 32 -11.66 -18.25 15.46
N LYS A 33 -11.11 -17.51 16.43
CA LYS A 33 -9.88 -17.91 17.15
C LYS A 33 -10.10 -19.04 18.14
N THR A 34 -11.31 -19.14 18.69
CA THR A 34 -11.68 -20.15 19.69
C THR A 34 -12.30 -21.39 19.05
N ALA A 35 -12.53 -21.36 17.73
CA ALA A 35 -12.96 -22.52 16.99
C ALA A 35 -11.89 -23.61 17.06
N SER A 36 -12.30 -24.81 17.48
CA SER A 36 -11.39 -25.95 17.62
C SER A 36 -11.24 -26.70 16.29
N PRO A 37 -10.03 -27.13 15.93
CA PRO A 37 -9.77 -28.06 14.82
C PRO A 37 -10.37 -29.45 15.00
N ASP A 38 -10.77 -29.83 16.22
CA ASP A 38 -11.16 -31.21 16.56
C ASP A 38 -12.60 -31.58 16.15
N VAL A 39 -13.34 -30.65 15.54
CA VAL A 39 -14.72 -30.89 15.06
C VAL A 39 -14.73 -31.26 13.59
N ASN A 40 -15.61 -32.19 13.22
CA ASN A 40 -15.83 -32.73 11.88
C ASN A 40 -15.56 -31.70 10.76
N GLY A 41 -14.41 -31.85 10.10
CA GLY A 41 -14.06 -31.09 8.91
C GLY A 41 -13.75 -29.60 9.13
N TYR A 42 -13.15 -29.24 10.27
CA TYR A 42 -12.55 -27.91 10.40
C TYR A 42 -11.48 -27.68 9.31
N HIS A 43 -11.66 -26.61 8.53
CA HIS A 43 -10.73 -26.18 7.48
C HIS A 43 -10.40 -24.71 7.71
N PHE A 44 -9.09 -24.40 7.75
CA PHE A 44 -8.59 -23.03 7.69
C PHE A 44 -7.33 -23.05 6.82
N ALA A 45 -7.51 -22.99 5.50
CA ALA A 45 -6.39 -23.05 4.55
C ALA A 45 -6.74 -22.44 3.19
N VAL A 46 -5.73 -21.95 2.45
CA VAL A 46 -5.88 -21.55 1.04
C VAL A 46 -6.37 -22.72 0.21
N GLU A 47 -5.81 -23.91 0.42
CA GLU A 47 -6.19 -25.10 -0.34
C GLU A 47 -7.64 -25.51 -0.05
N GLY A 48 -8.08 -25.35 1.19
CA GLY A 48 -9.43 -25.65 1.66
C GLY A 48 -9.80 -27.12 1.41
N TYR A 49 -10.83 -27.34 0.59
CA TYR A 49 -11.30 -28.67 0.20
C TYR A 49 -11.22 -28.87 -1.31
N SER A 50 -10.16 -29.55 -1.74
CA SER A 50 -9.77 -29.66 -3.16
C SER A 50 -10.76 -30.45 -4.02
N ARG A 51 -11.48 -31.45 -3.45
CA ARG A 51 -12.43 -32.30 -4.20
C ARG A 51 -13.54 -31.51 -4.89
N VAL A 52 -14.01 -30.44 -4.27
CA VAL A 52 -15.04 -29.54 -4.83
C VAL A 52 -14.51 -28.11 -5.02
N ARG A 53 -13.18 -27.95 -5.03
CA ARG A 53 -12.45 -26.69 -5.27
C ARG A 53 -12.89 -25.52 -4.41
N ARG A 54 -13.13 -25.78 -3.13
CA ARG A 54 -13.31 -24.73 -2.12
C ARG A 54 -11.95 -24.22 -1.70
N ARG A 55 -11.60 -23.01 -2.13
CA ARG A 55 -10.36 -22.32 -1.80
C ARG A 55 -10.61 -21.27 -0.71
N PHE A 56 -9.55 -20.84 -0.04
CA PHE A 56 -9.63 -19.88 1.08
C PHE A 56 -10.79 -20.24 2.02
N PHE A 57 -10.80 -21.50 2.44
CA PHE A 57 -11.93 -22.08 3.14
C PHE A 57 -11.67 -22.01 4.64
N VAL A 58 -12.60 -21.36 5.34
CA VAL A 58 -12.62 -21.17 6.79
C VAL A 58 -13.95 -21.70 7.31
N SER A 59 -13.96 -22.98 7.69
CA SER A 59 -15.12 -23.69 8.21
C SER A 59 -15.04 -23.88 9.72
N LYS A 60 -16.19 -23.84 10.38
CA LYS A 60 -16.37 -24.25 11.78
C LYS A 60 -16.70 -25.73 11.85
N SER A 61 -17.48 -26.20 10.89
CA SER A 61 -17.83 -27.60 10.67
C SER A 61 -18.03 -27.84 9.18
N PHE A 62 -17.67 -29.04 8.72
CA PHE A 62 -17.84 -29.48 7.36
C PHE A 62 -18.24 -30.96 7.37
N GLY A 63 -19.48 -31.23 6.99
CA GLY A 63 -20.09 -32.56 7.02
C GLY A 63 -21.02 -32.82 5.85
N GLY A 64 -21.10 -31.88 4.90
CA GLY A 64 -22.07 -31.86 3.81
C GLY A 64 -22.90 -30.58 3.83
N CYS A 65 -23.62 -30.32 2.75
CA CYS A 65 -24.21 -29.00 2.49
C CYS A 65 -25.06 -28.43 3.65
N SER A 66 -25.82 -29.26 4.36
CA SER A 66 -26.69 -28.83 5.48
C SER A 66 -25.92 -28.54 6.78
N GLU A 67 -24.70 -29.08 6.91
CA GLU A 67 -23.81 -29.02 8.08
C GLU A 67 -22.59 -28.11 7.86
N ASP A 68 -22.52 -27.49 6.68
CA ASP A 68 -21.42 -26.61 6.32
C ASP A 68 -21.63 -25.23 6.96
N PHE A 69 -20.96 -25.02 8.09
CA PHE A 69 -20.89 -23.74 8.79
C PHE A 69 -19.49 -23.15 8.66
N GLY A 70 -19.40 -21.85 8.48
CA GLY A 70 -18.11 -21.19 8.43
C GLY A 70 -18.17 -19.69 8.37
N TRP A 71 -17.00 -19.12 8.10
CA TRP A 71 -16.78 -17.68 8.03
C TRP A 71 -16.43 -17.21 6.63
N LEU A 72 -15.72 -18.03 5.85
CA LEU A 72 -15.29 -17.69 4.49
C LEU A 72 -15.20 -18.94 3.62
N LEU A 73 -15.67 -18.82 2.39
CA LEU A 73 -15.59 -19.84 1.36
C LEU A 73 -15.45 -19.18 0.00
N VAL A 74 -14.40 -19.52 -0.75
CA VAL A 74 -14.26 -19.15 -2.16
C VAL A 74 -14.47 -20.41 -3.01
N SER A 75 -15.62 -20.49 -3.68
CA SER A 75 -16.00 -21.63 -4.51
C SER A 75 -15.64 -21.38 -5.98
N GLY A 76 -14.98 -22.36 -6.60
CA GLY A 76 -14.30 -22.22 -7.90
C GLY A 76 -15.06 -22.75 -9.13
N GLY A 77 -16.38 -22.64 -9.19
CA GLY A 77 -17.15 -22.78 -10.44
C GLY A 77 -17.12 -24.15 -11.13
N PHE A 78 -17.19 -25.27 -10.39
CA PHE A 78 -17.55 -26.59 -10.97
C PHE A 78 -19.06 -26.81 -10.85
N ASP A 79 -19.58 -28.03 -11.05
CA ASP A 79 -21.02 -28.38 -11.09
C ASP A 79 -21.86 -28.02 -9.83
N GLY A 80 -21.37 -27.17 -8.92
CA GLY A 80 -22.07 -26.70 -7.73
C GLY A 80 -22.28 -27.85 -6.75
N ALA A 81 -21.28 -28.10 -5.90
CA ALA A 81 -21.34 -29.24 -4.97
C ALA A 81 -22.50 -29.10 -3.96
N CYS A 82 -22.85 -27.86 -3.62
CA CYS A 82 -23.98 -27.55 -2.76
C CYS A 82 -24.91 -26.53 -3.40
N SER A 83 -26.16 -26.52 -2.92
CA SER A 83 -27.18 -25.56 -3.33
C SER A 83 -26.64 -24.12 -3.29
N TYR A 84 -25.85 -23.75 -2.28
CA TYR A 84 -25.28 -22.42 -2.11
C TYR A 84 -24.07 -22.08 -3.02
N GLU A 85 -23.55 -23.04 -3.78
CA GLU A 85 -22.45 -22.86 -4.73
C GLU A 85 -23.00 -22.91 -6.16
N PRO A 86 -23.26 -21.76 -6.81
CA PRO A 86 -23.74 -21.77 -8.18
C PRO A 86 -22.71 -22.41 -9.11
N ALA A 87 -23.19 -23.30 -9.98
CA ALA A 87 -22.34 -23.98 -10.93
C ALA A 87 -21.65 -22.99 -11.88
N ASN A 88 -20.43 -23.31 -12.32
CA ASN A 88 -19.67 -22.52 -13.29
C ASN A 88 -19.43 -21.04 -12.92
N THR A 89 -19.53 -20.70 -11.63
CA THR A 89 -19.40 -19.32 -11.14
C THR A 89 -18.41 -19.25 -9.98
N LEU A 90 -17.44 -18.34 -10.06
CA LEU A 90 -16.60 -17.98 -8.91
C LEU A 90 -17.47 -17.26 -7.88
N THR A 91 -17.63 -17.85 -6.71
CA THR A 91 -18.49 -17.29 -5.65
C THR A 91 -17.71 -17.13 -4.37
N ILE A 92 -17.80 -15.95 -3.76
CA ILE A 92 -17.24 -15.67 -2.44
C ILE A 92 -18.40 -15.60 -1.46
N LEU A 93 -18.45 -16.55 -0.54
CA LEU A 93 -19.41 -16.61 0.56
C LEU A 93 -18.67 -16.29 1.85
N TYR A 94 -19.22 -15.41 2.67
CA TYR A 94 -18.64 -15.06 3.94
C TYR A 94 -19.72 -14.75 4.96
N SER A 95 -19.40 -14.92 6.25
CA SER A 95 -20.33 -14.58 7.31
C SER A 95 -20.49 -13.07 7.42
N THR A 96 -21.74 -12.59 7.34
CA THR A 96 -22.07 -11.16 7.50
C THR A 96 -22.20 -10.74 8.95
N GLY A 97 -22.27 -11.70 9.89
CA GLY A 97 -22.32 -11.46 11.32
C GLY A 97 -20.93 -11.41 11.97
N TYR A 98 -20.91 -11.58 13.29
CA TYR A 98 -19.69 -11.65 14.09
C TYR A 98 -19.30 -13.10 14.47
N MET A 99 -20.04 -14.11 13.98
CA MET A 99 -19.78 -15.53 14.23
C MET A 99 -19.90 -16.37 12.93
N ALA A 100 -19.53 -17.65 12.98
CA ALA A 100 -19.79 -18.56 11.85
C ALA A 100 -21.28 -18.68 11.55
N MET A 101 -21.65 -18.85 10.28
CA MET A 101 -23.03 -19.06 9.83
C MET A 101 -23.11 -20.24 8.87
N LYS A 102 -24.32 -20.79 8.68
CA LYS A 102 -24.56 -21.78 7.62
C LYS A 102 -24.39 -21.12 6.25
N PHE A 103 -23.62 -21.74 5.37
CA PHE A 103 -23.46 -21.22 4.00
C PHE A 103 -24.77 -21.27 3.21
N GLU A 104 -25.65 -22.22 3.50
CA GLU A 104 -26.98 -22.31 2.87
C GLU A 104 -27.88 -21.10 3.21
N GLU A 105 -27.81 -20.60 4.44
CA GLU A 105 -28.59 -19.43 4.88
C GLU A 105 -28.13 -18.13 4.20
N LEU A 106 -26.89 -18.09 3.68
CA LEU A 106 -26.38 -16.94 2.93
C LEU A 106 -27.10 -16.74 1.59
N LYS A 107 -27.68 -17.79 0.98
CA LYS A 107 -28.48 -17.66 -0.26
C LYS A 107 -29.79 -16.91 -0.08
N SER A 108 -30.35 -16.95 1.13
CA SER A 108 -31.58 -16.22 1.46
C SER A 108 -31.36 -14.70 1.57
N SER A 109 -30.12 -14.22 1.46
CA SER A 109 -29.77 -12.79 1.46
C SER A 109 -29.91 -12.11 0.10
N THR A 110 -30.72 -12.67 -0.80
CA THR A 110 -31.26 -11.87 -1.91
C THR A 110 -32.13 -10.80 -1.27
N CYS A 111 -31.72 -9.52 -1.36
CA CYS A 111 -32.56 -8.39 -0.98
C CYS A 111 -33.87 -8.48 -1.77
N GLN A 112 -34.89 -9.11 -1.20
CA GLN A 112 -36.24 -8.94 -1.69
C GLN A 112 -36.59 -7.49 -1.37
N PRO A 113 -36.88 -6.64 -2.38
CA PRO A 113 -37.40 -5.31 -2.10
C PRO A 113 -38.69 -5.50 -1.29
N LEU A 114 -38.72 -4.96 -0.07
CA LEU A 114 -39.96 -4.88 0.69
C LEU A 114 -40.93 -4.09 -0.17
N THR A 115 -41.98 -4.75 -0.66
CA THR A 115 -43.15 -4.10 -1.21
C THR A 115 -43.63 -3.06 -0.21
N SER A 116 -43.77 -1.85 -0.70
CA SER A 116 -44.14 -0.64 0.02
C SER A 116 -45.33 -0.85 0.96
N GLN A 117 -45.08 -0.83 2.27
CA GLN A 117 -46.04 -0.28 3.22
C GLN A 117 -45.27 0.29 4.42
N ALA A 118 -45.36 1.61 4.53
CA ALA A 118 -44.74 2.38 5.58
C ALA A 118 -45.60 2.29 6.84
N ASP A 119 -45.20 1.47 7.81
CA ASP A 119 -45.78 1.51 9.15
C ASP A 119 -44.72 1.84 10.20
N ASN A 120 -45.10 2.81 11.04
CA ASN A 120 -44.32 3.48 12.05
C ASN A 120 -43.83 2.54 13.16
N CYS A 121 -42.63 2.83 13.66
CA CYS A 121 -41.93 2.07 14.69
C CYS A 121 -42.64 2.18 16.07
N SER A 122 -43.00 1.05 16.67
CA SER A 122 -43.20 0.88 18.11
C SER A 122 -42.88 -0.58 18.50
N THR A 123 -42.17 -0.76 19.61
CA THR A 123 -41.53 -2.00 20.13
C THR A 123 -42.53 -2.94 20.83
N PRO A 124 -42.10 -4.07 21.44
CA PRO A 124 -41.35 -5.22 20.92
C PRO A 124 -42.18 -6.52 21.01
N VAL A 125 -42.04 -7.44 20.05
CA VAL A 125 -42.53 -8.82 20.21
C VAL A 125 -41.34 -9.76 20.13
N GLN A 126 -41.07 -10.45 21.23
CA GLN A 126 -40.17 -11.59 21.29
C GLN A 126 -40.72 -12.70 20.39
N LEU A 127 -39.91 -13.16 19.44
CA LEU A 127 -39.79 -14.57 19.03
C LEU A 127 -38.57 -14.68 18.12
N ALA A 128 -37.78 -15.73 18.35
CA ALA A 128 -36.48 -15.97 17.76
C ALA A 128 -36.52 -16.06 16.22
N SER A 129 -35.62 -15.35 15.55
CA SER A 129 -34.77 -15.86 14.46
C SER A 129 -33.92 -14.70 13.94
N TYR A 130 -32.62 -14.92 13.83
CA TYR A 130 -31.62 -13.94 13.42
C TYR A 130 -31.89 -13.45 11.99
N ILE A 131 -32.39 -12.22 11.85
CA ILE A 131 -32.32 -11.47 10.58
C ILE A 131 -31.63 -10.15 10.88
N TYR A 132 -30.31 -10.11 10.69
CA TYR A 132 -29.62 -8.82 10.60
C TYR A 132 -29.76 -8.26 9.18
N CYS A 133 -30.92 -7.68 8.91
CA CYS A 133 -30.98 -6.56 7.99
C CYS A 133 -30.57 -5.32 8.81
N TYR A 134 -29.41 -4.75 8.55
CA TYR A 134 -29.12 -3.43 9.09
C TYR A 134 -30.21 -2.48 8.56
N ARG A 135 -31.10 -2.00 9.43
CA ARG A 135 -31.90 -0.83 9.10
C ARG A 135 -30.90 0.30 8.94
N LEU A 136 -30.83 0.90 7.75
CA LEU A 136 -30.41 2.29 7.66
C LEU A 136 -31.53 3.11 8.31
N CYS A 137 -31.49 3.23 9.64
CA CYS A 137 -32.22 4.31 10.29
C CYS A 137 -31.60 5.59 9.76
N ASN A 138 -32.27 6.24 8.81
CA ASN A 138 -31.96 7.62 8.48
C ASN A 138 -32.17 8.40 9.78
N LYS A 139 -31.08 8.69 10.49
CA LYS A 139 -31.14 9.59 11.64
C LYS A 139 -31.69 10.88 11.08
N SER A 140 -32.96 11.18 11.40
CA SER A 140 -33.52 12.51 11.22
C SER A 140 -32.71 13.43 12.13
N SER A 141 -31.54 13.82 11.62
CA SER A 141 -30.70 14.82 12.23
C SER A 141 -31.43 16.11 11.94
N SER A 142 -32.15 16.58 12.95
CA SER A 142 -32.33 18.00 13.30
C SER A 142 -31.59 18.89 12.30
N GLU A 143 -32.39 19.61 11.52
CA GLU A 143 -32.02 20.42 10.38
C GLU A 143 -31.14 21.61 10.82
N THR A 144 -29.88 21.34 11.16
CA THR A 144 -28.82 22.34 11.09
C THR A 144 -28.26 22.30 9.67
N ASN A 145 -28.42 23.45 9.00
CA ASN A 145 -28.04 23.87 7.65
C ASN A 145 -27.48 22.77 6.72
N LEU A 146 -28.30 22.36 5.74
CA LEU A 146 -27.99 21.36 4.70
C LEU A 146 -26.62 21.58 4.02
N GLN A 147 -26.18 22.84 3.85
CA GLN A 147 -24.89 23.18 3.22
C GLN A 147 -23.69 22.79 4.10
N GLU A 148 -23.81 22.91 5.41
CA GLU A 148 -22.75 22.55 6.36
C GLU A 148 -22.51 21.03 6.35
N LYS A 149 -23.59 20.24 6.27
CA LYS A 149 -23.51 18.77 6.15
C LYS A 149 -22.87 18.34 4.83
N ILE A 150 -23.22 18.98 3.72
CA ILE A 150 -22.61 18.72 2.40
C ILE A 150 -21.10 18.99 2.45
N GLN A 151 -20.69 20.10 3.05
CA GLN A 151 -19.26 20.43 3.18
C GLN A 151 -18.52 19.47 4.12
N LYS A 152 -19.14 19.07 5.23
CA LYS A 152 -18.57 18.10 6.17
C LYS A 152 -18.39 16.72 5.52
N LEU A 153 -19.41 16.23 4.81
CA LEU A 153 -19.31 14.98 4.06
C LEU A 153 -18.23 15.07 2.97
N LYS A 154 -18.20 16.16 2.19
CA LYS A 154 -17.15 16.36 1.18
C LYS A 154 -15.74 16.36 1.80
N LYS A 155 -15.56 16.92 2.99
CA LYS A 155 -14.29 16.93 3.71
C LYS A 155 -13.91 15.55 4.25
N GLU A 156 -14.86 14.79 4.80
CA GLU A 156 -14.63 13.42 5.30
C GLU A 156 -14.38 12.41 4.17
N LEU A 157 -15.01 12.61 3.01
CA LEU A 157 -14.89 11.73 1.83
C LEU A 157 -13.72 12.11 0.91
N SER A 158 -13.16 13.31 1.06
CA SER A 158 -11.97 13.73 0.32
C SER A 158 -10.72 13.13 0.97
N VAL A 159 -10.39 11.90 0.57
CA VAL A 159 -9.12 11.26 0.96
C VAL A 159 -7.96 12.08 0.38
N SER A 160 -7.01 12.48 1.24
CA SER A 160 -5.82 13.19 0.78
C SER A 160 -4.96 12.23 -0.07
N GLU A 161 -4.49 12.68 -1.23
CA GLU A 161 -3.69 11.82 -2.12
C GLU A 161 -2.46 11.23 -1.40
N ARG A 162 -1.89 11.97 -0.45
CA ARG A 162 -0.69 11.56 0.30
C ARG A 162 -0.95 10.44 1.32
N ASP A 163 -2.19 10.32 1.80
CA ASP A 163 -2.57 9.24 2.72
C ASP A 163 -2.97 7.96 1.99
N THR A 164 -3.17 8.04 0.67
CA THR A 164 -3.56 6.89 -0.14
C THR A 164 -2.47 5.82 -0.14
N SER A 165 -2.92 4.56 -0.15
CA SER A 165 -2.04 3.40 -0.33
C SER A 165 -1.21 3.51 -1.61
N LYS A 166 -1.79 4.07 -2.69
CA LYS A 166 -1.09 4.31 -3.96
C LYS A 166 0.10 5.25 -3.81
N TYR A 167 -0.08 6.39 -3.13
CA TYR A 167 1.01 7.33 -2.87
C TYR A 167 2.08 6.71 -1.94
N ARG A 168 1.67 6.04 -0.87
CA ARG A 168 2.60 5.28 0.00
C ARG A 168 3.41 4.25 -0.77
N ARG A 169 2.77 3.51 -1.69
CA ARG A 169 3.42 2.53 -2.58
C ARG A 169 4.36 3.17 -3.59
N SER A 170 4.09 4.40 -4.03
CA SER A 170 4.98 5.14 -4.93
C SER A 170 6.29 5.58 -4.27
N LEU A 171 6.27 5.78 -2.95
CA LEU A 171 7.44 6.19 -2.15
C LEU A 171 8.20 5.01 -1.54
N THR A 172 7.68 3.79 -1.63
CA THR A 172 8.35 2.59 -1.12
C THR A 172 9.10 1.90 -2.25
N SER A 173 10.37 2.29 -2.41
CA SER A 173 11.36 1.48 -3.11
C SER A 173 11.52 0.17 -2.34
N ALA A 174 11.14 -0.96 -2.95
CA ALA A 174 11.39 -2.26 -2.37
C ALA A 174 12.91 -2.48 -2.30
N ARG A 175 13.44 -2.77 -1.11
CA ARG A 175 14.83 -3.17 -0.94
C ARG A 175 14.98 -4.55 -1.58
N ASP A 176 15.39 -4.59 -2.85
CA ASP A 176 15.55 -5.83 -3.61
C ASP A 176 16.95 -6.39 -3.36
N ASP A 177 17.04 -7.42 -2.51
CA ASP A 177 18.31 -8.08 -2.16
C ASP A 177 18.81 -9.09 -3.21
N ARG A 178 18.14 -9.23 -4.37
CA ARG A 178 18.61 -10.13 -5.42
C ARG A 178 20.03 -9.77 -5.87
N TYR A 179 20.90 -10.77 -5.95
CA TYR A 179 22.31 -10.58 -6.34
C TYR A 179 22.46 -9.82 -7.67
N SER A 180 21.52 -10.00 -8.60
CA SER A 180 21.47 -9.26 -9.86
C SER A 180 21.17 -7.77 -9.71
N SER A 181 20.31 -7.36 -8.77
CA SER A 181 19.92 -5.95 -8.60
C SER A 181 21.09 -5.10 -8.08
N LYS A 182 21.86 -5.65 -7.12
CA LYS A 182 23.07 -5.02 -6.56
C LYS A 182 24.16 -4.85 -7.62
N THR A 183 24.37 -5.89 -8.42
CA THR A 183 25.39 -5.87 -9.48
C THR A 183 25.02 -4.90 -10.61
N ILE A 184 23.76 -4.88 -11.06
CA ILE A 184 23.32 -3.98 -12.14
C ILE A 184 23.37 -2.51 -11.70
N GLY A 185 22.96 -2.21 -10.46
CA GLY A 185 23.03 -0.86 -9.90
C GLY A 185 24.47 -0.33 -9.81
N LEU A 186 25.41 -1.17 -9.38
CA LEU A 186 26.83 -0.80 -9.27
C LEU A 186 27.49 -0.58 -10.64
N VAL A 187 27.24 -1.47 -11.60
CA VAL A 187 27.78 -1.35 -12.97
C VAL A 187 27.26 -0.07 -13.65
N GLY A 188 25.97 0.24 -13.49
CA GLY A 188 25.39 1.47 -14.01
C GLY A 188 26.01 2.73 -13.40
N ALA A 189 26.20 2.76 -12.08
CA ALA A 189 26.81 3.91 -11.38
C ALA A 189 28.27 4.13 -11.81
N LEU A 190 29.05 3.06 -11.96
CA LEU A 190 30.43 3.14 -12.45
C LEU A 190 30.49 3.65 -13.89
N GLY A 191 29.59 3.17 -14.77
CA GLY A 191 29.52 3.64 -16.16
C GLY A 191 29.24 5.13 -16.26
N ILE A 192 28.26 5.64 -15.50
CA ILE A 192 27.92 7.07 -15.50
C ILE A 192 29.08 7.91 -14.93
N ALA A 193 29.73 7.46 -13.85
CA ALA A 193 30.84 8.17 -13.23
C ALA A 193 32.05 8.30 -14.18
N LEU A 194 32.35 7.26 -14.96
CA LEU A 194 33.44 7.30 -15.95
C LEU A 194 33.14 8.30 -17.08
N VAL A 195 31.93 8.31 -17.62
CA VAL A 195 31.54 9.22 -18.71
C VAL A 195 31.56 10.67 -18.23
N VAL A 196 30.97 10.97 -17.07
CA VAL A 196 30.95 12.32 -16.50
C VAL A 196 32.35 12.76 -16.10
N GLY A 197 33.15 11.88 -15.48
CA GLY A 197 34.54 12.16 -15.13
C GLY A 197 35.40 12.46 -16.36
N PHE A 198 35.19 11.76 -17.48
CA PHE A 198 35.88 12.04 -18.73
C PHE A 198 35.54 13.42 -19.31
N ILE A 199 34.26 13.81 -19.28
CA ILE A 199 33.83 15.14 -19.73
C ILE A 199 34.49 16.23 -18.87
N VAL A 200 34.46 16.07 -17.53
CA VAL A 200 35.04 17.03 -16.59
C VAL A 200 36.56 17.13 -16.72
N THR A 201 37.26 16.00 -16.96
CA THR A 201 38.72 16.00 -17.16
C THR A 201 39.13 16.69 -18.46
N LEU A 202 38.38 16.48 -19.55
CA LEU A 202 38.62 17.20 -20.81
C LEU A 202 38.41 18.72 -20.67
N ASP A 203 37.40 19.15 -19.91
CA ASP A 203 37.13 20.57 -19.69
C ASP A 203 38.14 21.21 -18.72
N SER A 204 38.57 20.50 -17.67
CA SER A 204 39.56 21.01 -16.73
C SER A 204 40.95 21.19 -17.36
N VAL A 205 41.36 20.34 -18.30
CA VAL A 205 42.60 20.57 -19.08
C VAL A 205 42.50 21.84 -19.93
N LYS A 206 41.37 22.08 -20.60
CA LYS A 206 41.14 23.29 -21.40
C LYS A 206 41.12 24.55 -20.53
N ILE A 207 40.54 24.48 -19.33
CA ILE A 207 40.49 25.58 -18.36
C ILE A 207 41.89 25.84 -17.78
N CYS A 208 42.65 24.81 -17.42
CA CYS A 208 44.03 24.96 -16.94
C CYS A 208 44.96 25.60 -17.99
N GLN A 209 44.81 25.23 -19.27
CA GLN A 209 45.56 25.86 -20.36
C GLN A 209 45.20 27.33 -20.57
N LYS A 210 43.94 27.71 -20.30
CA LYS A 210 43.49 29.10 -20.38
C LYS A 210 44.00 29.92 -19.18
N CYS A 211 43.95 29.35 -17.97
CA CYS A 211 44.49 29.98 -16.75
C CYS A 211 46.02 30.16 -16.80
N SER A 212 46.77 29.20 -17.34
CA SER A 212 48.23 29.33 -17.45
C SER A 212 48.65 30.46 -18.41
N LYS A 213 47.92 30.66 -19.51
CA LYS A 213 48.15 31.76 -20.44
C LYS A 213 47.86 33.13 -19.81
N ILE A 214 46.78 33.24 -19.03
CA ILE A 214 46.42 34.49 -18.34
C ILE A 214 47.49 34.84 -17.27
N ASN A 215 47.94 33.86 -16.49
CA ASN A 215 48.97 34.09 -15.47
C ASN A 215 50.32 34.52 -16.07
N LYS A 216 50.67 34.03 -17.26
CA LYS A 216 51.90 34.43 -17.97
C LYS A 216 51.84 35.89 -18.45
N VAL A 217 50.70 36.33 -18.97
CA VAL A 217 50.49 37.73 -19.39
C VAL A 217 50.50 38.68 -18.19
N THR A 218 49.92 38.29 -17.06
CA THR A 218 49.91 39.10 -15.84
C THR A 218 51.31 39.23 -15.22
N THR A 219 52.13 38.17 -15.25
CA THR A 219 53.51 38.21 -14.73
C THR A 219 54.44 39.05 -15.60
N GLU A 220 54.32 38.99 -16.93
CA GLU A 220 55.08 39.85 -17.86
C GLU A 220 54.70 41.34 -17.71
N ASN A 221 53.41 41.66 -17.55
CA ASN A 221 52.95 43.04 -17.33
C ASN A 221 53.41 43.61 -15.98
N THR A 222 53.47 42.78 -14.94
CA THR A 222 53.94 43.21 -13.60
C THR A 222 55.44 43.45 -13.58
N ALA A 223 56.22 42.65 -14.32
CA ALA A 223 57.67 42.84 -14.47
C ALA A 223 58.01 44.14 -15.20
N CYS A 224 57.28 44.47 -16.26
CA CYS A 224 57.45 45.72 -17.02
C CYS A 224 57.14 46.98 -16.17
N SER A 225 56.08 46.92 -15.37
CA SER A 225 55.71 48.02 -14.46
C SER A 225 56.78 48.27 -13.38
N ASN A 226 57.36 47.20 -12.82
CA ASN A 226 58.41 47.30 -11.82
C ASN A 226 59.73 47.86 -12.38
N GLU A 227 60.09 47.54 -13.63
CA GLU A 227 61.29 48.09 -14.27
C GLU A 227 61.15 49.60 -14.54
N MET A 228 59.95 50.05 -14.94
CA MET A 228 59.64 51.47 -15.15
C MET A 228 59.74 52.29 -13.85
N GLN A 229 59.31 51.74 -12.71
CA GLN A 229 59.45 52.39 -11.39
C GLN A 229 60.91 52.49 -10.94
N LYS A 230 61.72 51.46 -11.21
CA LYS A 230 63.14 51.45 -10.88
C LYS A 230 63.92 52.52 -11.67
N ARG A 231 63.61 52.70 -12.96
CA ARG A 231 64.20 53.78 -13.78
C ARG A 231 63.86 55.18 -13.25
N LYS A 232 62.62 55.43 -12.82
CA LYS A 232 62.19 56.73 -12.23
C LYS A 232 62.91 57.08 -10.93
N SER A 233 63.24 56.09 -10.09
CA SER A 233 63.95 56.31 -8.81
C SER A 233 65.44 56.64 -8.99
N THR A 234 66.06 56.13 -10.05
CA THR A 234 67.49 56.30 -10.31
C THR A 234 67.79 57.68 -10.90
N THR A 235 66.89 58.21 -11.75
CA THR A 235 66.99 59.59 -12.29
C THR A 235 66.84 60.66 -11.20
N ARG A 236 66.10 60.40 -10.11
CA ARG A 236 65.90 61.38 -9.02
C ARG A 236 67.10 61.53 -8.07
N LYS A 237 68.01 60.54 -8.01
CA LYS A 237 69.21 60.58 -7.16
C LYS A 237 70.41 61.30 -7.80
N GLY A 238 70.34 61.63 -9.10
CA GLY A 238 71.43 62.31 -9.83
C GLY A 238 71.37 63.84 -9.84
N MET A 239 70.29 64.46 -9.33
CA MET A 239 70.07 65.92 -9.39
C MET A 239 70.24 66.62 -8.04
N ASN A 240 70.95 66.01 -7.07
CA ASN A 240 71.17 66.60 -5.74
C ASN A 240 72.65 66.52 -5.29
N LYS A 241 73.55 66.76 -6.23
CA LYS A 241 74.96 67.06 -6.02
C LYS A 241 75.30 68.11 -7.06
N ASP A 242 75.30 69.37 -6.65
CA ASP A 242 75.98 70.53 -7.25
C ASP A 242 75.41 71.79 -6.56
N ILE A 243 75.80 71.95 -5.27
CA ILE A 243 75.90 73.23 -4.57
C ILE A 243 77.33 73.27 -4.03
#